data_AF-A0A6J6QMM1-F1
#
_entry.id   AF-A0A6J6QMM1-F1
#
_cell.length_a   1.000
_cell.length_b   1.000
_cell.length_c   1.000
_cell.angle_alpha   90.00
_cell.angle_beta   90.00
_cell.angle_gamma   90.00
#
_symmetry.space_group_name_H-M   'P 1'
#
loop_
_entity.id
_entity.type
_entity.pdbx_description
1 polymer ?
#
loop_
_entity_poly.entity_id
_entity_poly.type
_entity_poly.pdbx_seq_one_letter_code
_entity_poly.pdbx_strand_id
1 'polypeptide(L)' 'MATVNFSAHLLTDPASLTAEQPLVFESFLLGADAGFTSETRRLWTGDGRLVLENLQSIALIQ' A
#
# COMPACT_ATOMS: atom_id res chain seq x y z
N MET A 1 -9.19 -6.64 13.12
CA MET A 1 -8.47 -5.49 12.50
C MET A 1 -9.40 -4.78 11.55
N ALA A 2 -9.41 -3.45 11.53
CA ALA A 2 -10.22 -2.65 10.62
C ALA A 2 -9.43 -1.43 10.11
N THR A 3 -9.36 -1.23 8.80
CA THR A 3 -8.75 -0.02 8.22
C THR A 3 -9.61 1.20 8.58
N VAL A 4 -9.01 2.19 9.22
CA VAL A 4 -9.67 3.41 9.68
C VAL A 4 -9.45 4.55 8.71
N ASN A 5 -8.25 4.63 8.15
CA ASN A 5 -7.89 5.61 7.13
C ASN A 5 -6.87 5.01 6.18
N PHE A 6 -6.90 5.45 4.93
CA PHE A 6 -5.82 5.19 4.00
C PHE A 6 -5.59 6.40 3.09
N SER A 7 -4.35 6.57 2.66
CA SER A 7 -3.97 7.53 1.63
C SER A 7 -3.08 6.83 0.63
N ALA A 8 -3.29 7.08 -0.66
CA ALA A 8 -2.53 6.47 -1.74
C ALA A 8 -2.03 7.53 -2.71
N HIS A 9 -0.77 7.42 -3.09
CA HIS A 9 -0.14 8.24 -4.11
C HIS A 9 0.07 7.38 -5.35
N LEU A 10 -0.57 7.77 -6.46
CA LEU A 10 -0.26 7.24 -7.78
C LEU A 10 0.99 7.94 -8.29
N LEU A 11 2.05 7.15 -8.54
CA LEU A 11 3.35 7.63 -9.02
C LEU A 11 3.54 7.35 -10.52
N THR A 12 2.55 6.73 -11.14
CA THR A 12 2.46 6.44 -12.57
C THR A 12 1.01 6.58 -13.00
N ASP A 13 0.78 6.96 -14.26
CA ASP A 13 -0.55 6.94 -14.87
C ASP A 13 -1.07 5.49 -15.01
N PRO A 14 -2.19 5.12 -14.37
CA PRO A 14 -2.76 3.77 -14.51
C PRO A 14 -3.04 3.37 -15.95
N ALA A 15 -3.36 4.31 -16.84
CA ALA A 15 -3.61 4.03 -18.26
C ALA A 15 -2.33 3.59 -19.01
N SER A 16 -1.15 3.83 -18.44
CA SER A 16 0.13 3.38 -19.00
C SER A 16 0.51 1.95 -18.58
N LEU A 17 -0.25 1.31 -17.69
CA LEU A 17 0.00 -0.04 -17.21
C LEU A 17 -0.73 -1.08 -18.08
N THR A 18 -0.07 -2.19 -18.37
CA THR A 18 -0.70 -3.35 -19.02
C THR A 18 -1.53 -4.13 -18.01
N ALA A 19 -2.83 -4.28 -18.25
CA ALA A 19 -3.76 -4.89 -17.29
C ALA A 19 -3.41 -6.36 -16.95
N GLU A 20 -2.77 -7.07 -17.88
CA GLU A 20 -2.37 -8.47 -17.74
C GLU A 20 -1.02 -8.65 -17.03
N GLN A 21 -0.25 -7.58 -16.82
CA GLN A 21 1.02 -7.67 -16.11
C GLN A 21 0.81 -7.54 -14.59
N PRO A 22 1.15 -8.58 -13.79
CA PRO A 22 1.01 -8.49 -12.35
C PRO A 22 1.98 -7.45 -11.79
N LEU A 23 1.50 -6.70 -10.79
CA LEU A 23 2.34 -5.83 -9.98
C LEU A 23 2.91 -6.62 -8.80
N VAL A 24 4.17 -6.35 -8.46
CA VAL A 24 4.82 -6.87 -7.27
C VAL A 24 4.30 -6.10 -6.06
N PHE A 25 3.79 -6.82 -5.07
CA PHE A 25 3.30 -6.27 -3.82
C PHE A 25 4.37 -6.33 -2.73
N GLU A 26 4.62 -5.21 -2.07
CA GLU A 26 5.46 -5.11 -0.88
C GLU A 26 4.65 -4.45 0.24
N SER A 27 4.78 -4.96 1.46
CA SER A 27 4.18 -4.32 2.63
C SER A 27 5.06 -4.45 3.86
N PHE A 28 5.03 -3.43 4.71
CA PHE A 28 5.68 -3.45 6.01
C PHE A 28 4.91 -2.58 7.02
N LEU A 29 4.94 -3.01 8.28
CA LEU A 29 4.36 -2.28 9.40
C LEU A 29 5.37 -1.23 9.90
N LEU A 30 4.90 -0.02 10.16
CA LEU A 30 5.73 1.06 10.69
C LEU A 30 5.79 1.05 12.22
N GLY A 31 4.72 0.55 12.86
CA GLY A 31 4.61 0.48 14.32
C GLY A 31 3.16 0.31 14.75
N ALA A 32 3.00 -0.09 16.02
CA ALA A 32 1.70 -0.22 16.67
C ALA A 32 1.72 0.53 18.02
N ASP A 33 0.69 1.32 18.27
CA ASP A 33 0.49 2.05 19.52
C ASP A 33 -1.01 2.28 19.78
N ALA A 34 -1.40 2.29 21.06
CA ALA A 34 -2.75 2.60 21.54
C ALA A 34 -3.89 1.86 20.81
N GLY A 35 -3.67 0.60 20.40
CA GLY A 35 -4.69 -0.19 19.68
C GLY A 35 -4.78 0.13 18.18
N PHE A 36 -3.80 0.81 17.61
CA PHE A 36 -3.67 1.07 16.17
C PHE A 36 -2.33 0.57 15.65
N THR A 37 -2.26 0.25 14.37
CA THR A 37 -1.02 0.03 13.64
C THR A 37 -1.04 0.77 12.32
N SER A 38 0.12 1.17 11.84
CA SER A 38 0.28 1.72 10.48
C SER A 38 1.00 0.74 9.58
N GLU A 39 0.53 0.63 8.34
CA GLU A 39 1.09 -0.23 7.30
C GLU A 39 1.38 0.62 6.06
N THR A 40 2.58 0.46 5.50
CA THR A 40 2.90 0.94 4.15
C THR A 40 2.78 -0.21 3.18
N ARG A 41 2.03 0.00 2.09
CA ARG A 41 1.90 -0.93 0.96
C ARG A 41 2.41 -0.27 -0.30
N ARG A 42 3.20 -1.00 -1.08
CA ARG A 42 3.74 -0.55 -2.36
C ARG A 42 3.40 -1.54 -3.46
N LEU A 43 3.14 -1.00 -4.64
CA LEU A 43 3.00 -1.77 -5.87
C LEU A 43 4.11 -1.36 -6.83
N TRP A 44 4.79 -2.36 -7.38
CA TRP A 44 5.89 -2.17 -8.30
C TRP A 44 5.61 -2.92 -9.61
N THR A 45 6.10 -2.42 -10.73
CA THR A 45 6.18 -3.20 -11.96
C THR A 45 7.30 -4.24 -11.87
N GLY A 46 7.28 -5.25 -12.76
CA GLY A 46 8.29 -6.30 -12.79
C GLY A 46 9.71 -5.81 -13.14
N ASP A 47 9.84 -4.63 -13.76
CA ASP A 47 11.11 -3.94 -14.02
C ASP A 47 11.55 -3.00 -12.88
N GLY A 48 10.83 -3.00 -11.75
CA GLY A 48 11.23 -2.30 -10.52
C GLY A 48 10.78 -0.84 -10.41
N ARG A 49 9.88 -0.37 -11.28
CA ARG A 49 9.29 0.98 -11.14
C ARG A 49 8.19 0.98 -10.10
N LEU A 50 8.24 1.92 -9.16
CA LEU A 50 7.20 2.14 -8.16
C LEU A 50 5.95 2.76 -8.82
N VAL A 51 4.81 2.12 -8.66
CA VAL A 51 3.52 2.53 -9.24
C VAL A 51 2.66 3.27 -8.23
N LEU A 52 2.59 2.73 -7.01
CA LEU A 52 1.73 3.23 -5.95
C LEU A 52 2.41 3.06 -4.60
N GLU A 53 2.27 4.06 -3.75
CA GLU A 53 2.56 3.97 -2.32
C GLU A 53 1.28 4.30 -1.54
N ASN A 54 0.90 3.40 -0.64
CA ASN A 54 -0.25 3.54 0.23
C ASN A 54 0.18 3.46 1.69
N LEU A 55 -0.15 4.49 2.47
CA LEU A 55 -0.10 4.45 3.93
C LEU A 55 -1.51 4.27 4.45
N GLN A 56 -1.72 3.29 5.34
CA GLN A 56 -3.01 3.10 6.00
C GLN A 56 -2.84 2.92 7.51
N SER A 57 -3.84 3.40 8.24
CA SER A 57 -3.98 3.21 9.68
C SER A 57 -5.07 2.19 9.95
N ILE A 58 -4.76 1.21 10.80
CA ILE A 58 -5.61 0.04 11.07
C ILE A 58 -5.85 -0.03 12.58
N ALA A 59 -7.12 -0.10 12.99
CA ALA A 59 -7.50 -0.40 14.36
C ALA A 59 -7.36 -1.89 14.67
N LEU A 60 -6.72 -2.20 15.80
CA LEU A 60 -6.55 -3.53 16.37
C LEU A 60 -7.74 -3.84 17.29
N ILE A 61 -8.85 -4.28 16.68
CA ILE A 61 -10.06 -4.70 17.41
C ILE A 61 -9.80 -6.07 18.04
N GLN A 62 -9.96 -6.16 19.35
CA GLN A 62 -9.91 -7.39 20.15
C GLN A 62 -11.30 -7.99 20.32
#